data_AF-A0A800ARI8-F1
#
_entry.id   AF-A0A800ARI8-F1
#
_cell.length_a   1.000
_cell.length_b   1.000
_cell.length_c   1.000
_cell.angle_alpha   90.00
_cell.angle_beta   90.00
_cell.angle_gamma   90.00
#
_symmetry.space_group_name_H-M   'P 1'
#
loop_
_entity.id
_entity.type
_entity.pdbx_description
1 polymer ?
#
loop_
_entity_poly.entity_id
_entity_poly.type
_entity_poly.pdbx_seq_one_letter_code
_entity_poly.pdbx_strand_id
1 'polypeptide(L)'
;FLTLSSKLSGTYLNAQQVAQKFKNKVKVFDTLSISLGISLMAVTALDLTEKGYSYDEILLKLERKRDGSILFFSVPTLKYLIRGGRVGKIQGIIGSLLHLKLLMALEDGLVVKKGTSLTEKGEGFYIYPI
;
A
#
# COMPACT_ATOMS: atom_id res chain seq x y z
N PHE A 1 5.98 8.83 12.12
CA PHE A 1 4.71 9.06 11.40
C PHE A 1 4.65 8.11 10.21
N LEU A 2 3.67 7.21 10.18
CA LEU A 2 3.50 6.26 9.08
C LEU A 2 2.58 6.88 8.03
N THR A 3 2.98 6.80 6.77
CA THR A 3 2.21 7.34 5.64
C THR A 3 1.81 6.25 4.68
N LEU A 4 0.73 6.47 3.94
CA LEU A 4 0.45 5.67 2.75
C LEU A 4 1.56 5.81 1.70
N SER A 5 1.60 4.86 0.77
CA SER A 5 2.57 4.80 -0.32
C SER A 5 2.85 6.16 -0.96
N SER A 6 4.12 6.57 -0.96
CA SER A 6 4.57 7.78 -1.66
C SER A 6 4.29 7.75 -3.17
N LYS A 7 4.11 6.57 -3.75
CA LYS A 7 3.79 6.38 -5.17
C LYS A 7 2.32 6.67 -5.51
N LEU A 8 1.45 6.73 -4.50
CA LEU A 8 0.01 6.96 -4.66
C LEU A 8 -0.45 8.31 -4.12
N SER A 9 0.32 8.90 -3.19
CA SER A 9 0.00 10.16 -2.53
C SER A 9 1.25 11.00 -2.22
N GLY A 10 1.10 12.32 -2.35
CA GLY A 10 2.11 13.29 -1.90
C GLY A 10 2.23 13.42 -0.38
N THR A 11 1.42 12.72 0.41
CA THR A 11 1.44 12.79 1.89
C THR A 11 2.83 12.51 2.46
N TYR A 12 3.56 11.52 1.92
CA TYR A 12 4.92 11.21 2.36
C TYR A 12 5.86 12.41 2.20
N LEU A 13 5.89 13.00 1.00
CA LEU A 13 6.75 14.14 0.69
C LEU A 13 6.40 15.35 1.55
N ASN A 14 5.09 15.67 1.67
CA ASN A 14 4.63 16.78 2.50
C ASN A 14 5.00 16.58 3.97
N ALA A 15 4.82 15.36 4.49
CA ALA A 15 5.20 15.03 5.85
C ALA A 15 6.73 15.12 6.06
N GLN A 16 7.54 14.69 5.09
CA GLN A 16 8.99 14.82 5.17
C GLN A 16 9.42 16.29 5.25
N GLN A 17 8.83 17.16 4.43
CA GLN A 17 9.11 18.60 4.46
C GLN A 17 8.79 19.21 5.83
N VAL A 18 7.65 18.83 6.42
CA VAL A 18 7.26 19.30 7.75
C VAL A 18 8.18 18.73 8.83
N ALA A 19 8.54 17.45 8.76
CA ALA A 19 9.41 16.77 9.73
C ALA A 19 10.81 17.40 9.85
N GLN A 20 11.35 17.96 8.77
CA GLN A 20 12.63 18.68 8.79
C GLN A 20 12.65 19.85 9.78
N LYS A 21 11.49 20.47 10.04
CA LYS A 21 11.34 21.57 11.00
C LYS A 21 11.51 21.12 12.46
N PHE A 22 11.51 19.81 12.73
CA PHE A 22 11.54 19.23 14.08
C PHE A 22 12.89 18.63 14.48
N LYS A 23 14.00 19.04 13.84
CA LYS A 23 15.37 18.62 14.22
C LYS A 23 15.50 17.10 14.44
N ASN A 24 15.00 16.29 13.50
CA ASN A 24 15.00 14.82 13.53
C ASN A 24 14.17 14.14 14.64
N LYS A 25 13.33 14.87 15.38
CA LYS A 25 12.41 14.27 16.38
C LYS A 25 11.28 13.45 15.76
N VAL A 26 11.06 13.58 14.45
CA VAL A 26 10.02 12.85 13.71
C VAL A 26 10.67 12.20 12.49
N LYS A 27 10.62 10.87 12.37
CA LYS A 27 10.78 10.21 11.08
C LYS A 27 9.44 9.96 10.42
N VAL A 28 9.45 10.13 9.10
CA VAL A 28 8.35 9.79 8.22
C VAL A 28 8.70 8.46 7.57
N PHE A 29 7.83 7.47 7.78
CA PHE A 29 7.98 6.13 7.24
C PHE A 29 7.02 5.94 6.07
N ASP A 30 7.56 5.64 4.90
CA ASP A 30 6.76 5.24 3.74
C ASP A 30 6.42 3.76 3.86
N THR A 31 5.14 3.47 4.08
CA THR A 31 4.68 2.09 4.21
C THR A 31 4.60 1.35 2.87
N LEU A 32 4.70 2.05 1.74
CA LEU A 32 4.41 1.49 0.41
C LEU A 32 3.08 0.71 0.35
N SER A 33 2.15 1.06 1.24
CA SER A 33 0.88 0.39 1.42
C SER A 33 -0.25 1.41 1.58
N ILE A 34 -1.48 0.92 1.75
CA ILE A 34 -2.68 1.74 1.96
C ILE A 34 -3.57 1.07 3.01
N SER A 35 -4.51 1.83 3.60
CA SER A 35 -5.57 1.30 4.46
C SER A 35 -5.01 0.35 5.55
N LEU A 36 -5.57 -0.86 5.68
CA LEU A 36 -5.17 -1.86 6.67
C LEU A 36 -3.67 -2.20 6.66
N GLY A 37 -2.99 -2.12 5.53
CA GLY A 37 -1.55 -2.38 5.49
C GLY A 37 -0.75 -1.34 6.27
N ILE A 38 -1.22 -0.10 6.34
CA ILE A 38 -0.65 0.94 7.22
C ILE A 38 -0.97 0.61 8.67
N SER A 39 -2.23 0.27 8.97
CA SER A 39 -2.70 -0.03 10.33
C SER A 39 -1.93 -1.19 10.96
N LEU A 40 -1.68 -2.27 10.21
CA LEU A 40 -0.89 -3.41 10.69
C LEU A 40 0.53 -3.00 11.09
N MET A 41 1.17 -2.12 10.31
CA MET A 41 2.49 -1.58 10.66
C MET A 41 2.41 -0.64 11.87
N ALA A 42 1.34 0.16 11.99
CA ALA A 42 1.14 1.03 13.15
C ALA A 42 0.98 0.24 14.45
N VAL A 43 0.17 -0.83 14.44
CA VAL A 43 0.01 -1.74 15.58
C VAL A 43 1.33 -2.44 15.90
N THR A 44 2.08 -2.87 14.89
CA THR A 44 3.42 -3.46 15.08
C THR A 44 4.38 -2.47 15.73
N ALA A 45 4.37 -1.20 15.32
CA ALA A 45 5.22 -0.16 15.89
C ALA A 45 4.88 0.09 17.37
N LEU A 46 3.59 0.11 17.72
CA LEU A 46 3.13 0.27 19.10
C LEU A 46 3.61 -0.90 19.97
N ASP A 47 3.36 -2.14 19.55
CA ASP A 47 3.78 -3.34 20.28
C ASP A 47 5.30 -3.38 20.52
N LEU A 48 6.10 -3.01 19.51
CA LEU A 48 7.56 -2.94 19.67
C LEU A 48 8.01 -1.81 20.61
N THR A 49 7.28 -0.69 20.62
CA THR A 49 7.53 0.42 21.55
C THR A 49 7.26 -0.03 22.99
N GLU A 50 6.14 -0.71 23.22
CA GLU A 50 5.76 -1.26 24.54
C GLU A 50 6.77 -2.32 25.03
N LYS A 51 7.40 -3.04 24.11
CA LYS A 51 8.47 -4.00 24.40
C LYS A 51 9.84 -3.36 24.64
N GLY A 52 9.94 -2.03 24.59
CA GLY A 52 11.17 -1.29 24.88
C GLY A 52 12.23 -1.34 23.79
N TYR A 53 11.87 -1.69 22.55
CA TYR A 53 12.80 -1.60 21.42
C TYR A 53 13.19 -0.14 21.16
N SER A 54 14.44 0.07 20.76
CA SER A 54 14.90 1.38 20.35
C SER A 54 14.22 1.82 19.04
N TYR A 55 14.25 3.12 18.81
CA TYR A 55 13.62 3.72 17.64
C TYR A 55 14.15 3.16 16.31
N ASP A 56 15.47 2.98 16.18
CA ASP A 56 16.09 2.46 14.97
C ASP A 56 15.76 0.96 14.74
N GLU A 57 15.67 0.18 15.82
CA GLU A 57 15.24 -1.22 15.74
C GLU A 57 13.78 -1.35 15.29
N ILE A 58 12.90 -0.45 15.75
CA ILE A 58 11.51 -0.40 15.31
C ILE A 58 11.46 -0.14 13.80
N LEU A 59 12.22 0.85 13.30
CA LEU A 59 12.25 1.17 11.87
C LEU A 59 12.72 -0.03 11.04
N LEU A 60 13.81 -0.70 11.43
CA LEU A 60 14.31 -1.90 10.75
C LEU A 60 13.27 -3.04 10.73
N LYS A 61 12.53 -3.23 11.83
CA LYS A 61 11.45 -4.23 11.88
C LYS A 61 10.25 -3.84 11.02
N LEU A 62 9.91 -2.56 10.94
CA LEU A 62 8.86 -2.06 10.06
C LEU A 62 9.24 -2.19 8.59
N GLU A 63 10.51 -2.00 8.22
CA GLU A 63 11.01 -2.27 6.85
C GLU A 63 10.80 -3.74 6.49
N ARG A 64 11.24 -4.66 7.35
CA ARG A 64 10.99 -6.10 7.13
C ARG A 64 9.51 -6.44 7.06
N LYS A 65 8.68 -5.81 7.89
CA LYS A 65 7.23 -6.00 7.88
C LYS A 65 6.62 -5.50 6.58
N ARG A 66 7.05 -4.33 6.08
CA ARG A 66 6.64 -3.77 4.79
C ARG A 66 6.99 -4.75 3.66
N ASP A 67 8.23 -5.19 3.62
CA ASP A 67 8.76 -6.01 2.52
C ASP A 67 8.18 -7.44 2.52
N GLY A 68 7.74 -7.94 3.69
CA GLY A 68 7.07 -9.23 3.83
C GLY A 68 5.54 -9.19 3.82
N SER A 69 4.91 -8.03 3.61
CA SER A 69 3.45 -7.90 3.60
C SER A 69 2.90 -7.69 2.19
N ILE A 70 1.79 -8.37 1.88
CA ILE A 70 1.05 -8.16 0.62
C ILE A 70 -0.39 -7.78 0.97
N LEU A 71 -0.84 -6.66 0.42
CA LEU A 71 -2.24 -6.23 0.49
C LEU A 71 -2.93 -6.59 -0.83
N PHE A 72 -3.96 -7.45 -0.75
CA PHE A 72 -4.87 -7.71 -1.86
C PHE A 72 -6.16 -6.92 -1.71
N PHE A 73 -6.70 -6.46 -2.83
CA PHE A 73 -7.98 -5.76 -2.87
C PHE A 73 -8.67 -5.92 -4.22
N SER A 74 -9.99 -5.70 -4.23
CA SER A 74 -10.81 -5.62 -5.44
C SER A 74 -11.77 -4.46 -5.29
N VAL A 75 -12.14 -3.83 -6.39
CA VAL A 75 -13.12 -2.74 -6.41
C VAL A 75 -14.25 -3.06 -7.40
N PRO A 76 -15.49 -2.58 -7.17
CA PRO A 76 -16.58 -2.78 -8.11
C PRO A 76 -16.36 -2.07 -9.46
N THR A 77 -15.57 -0.99 -9.47
CA THR A 77 -15.27 -0.23 -10.68
C THR A 77 -13.90 0.42 -10.62
N LEU A 78 -13.17 0.42 -11.75
CA LEU A 78 -11.89 1.10 -11.90
C LEU A 78 -12.04 2.62 -12.14
N LYS A 79 -13.25 3.11 -12.41
CA LYS A 79 -13.53 4.51 -12.78
C LYS A 79 -12.82 5.52 -11.88
N TYR A 80 -12.81 5.29 -10.56
CA TYR A 80 -12.21 6.20 -9.59
C TYR A 80 -10.68 6.11 -9.53
N LEU A 81 -10.11 4.91 -9.65
CA LEU A 81 -8.66 4.74 -9.77
C LEU A 81 -8.16 5.47 -11.02
N ILE A 82 -8.88 5.35 -12.14
CA ILE A 82 -8.54 5.99 -13.42
C ILE A 82 -8.62 7.50 -13.30
N ARG A 83 -9.77 8.04 -12.87
CA ARG A 83 -9.97 9.48 -12.68
C ARG A 83 -8.97 10.08 -11.70
N GLY A 84 -8.58 9.33 -10.69
CA GLY A 84 -7.56 9.73 -9.74
C GLY A 84 -6.13 9.54 -10.26
N GLY A 85 -5.88 8.80 -11.33
CA GLY A 85 -4.52 8.46 -11.76
C GLY A 85 -3.79 7.47 -10.84
N ARG A 86 -4.50 6.73 -9.97
CA ARG A 86 -3.93 5.76 -9.00
C ARG A 86 -3.99 4.32 -9.53
N VAL A 87 -4.03 4.16 -10.84
CA VAL A 87 -4.06 2.85 -11.52
C VAL A 87 -2.69 2.18 -11.60
N GLY A 88 -1.60 2.87 -11.27
CA GLY A 88 -0.26 2.27 -11.23
C GLY A 88 0.10 1.53 -12.52
N LYS A 89 0.56 0.28 -12.39
CA LYS A 89 1.04 -0.54 -13.51
C LYS A 89 -0.08 -1.07 -14.42
N ILE A 90 -1.35 -0.92 -14.05
CA ILE A 90 -2.48 -1.41 -14.87
C ILE A 90 -3.01 -0.36 -15.87
N GLN A 91 -2.40 0.84 -15.94
CA GLN A 91 -2.82 1.94 -16.83
C GLN A 91 -2.94 1.53 -18.31
N GLY A 92 -2.01 0.71 -18.82
CA GLY A 92 -1.97 0.32 -20.24
C GLY A 92 -3.06 -0.66 -20.68
N ILE A 93 -3.74 -1.30 -19.73
CA ILE A 93 -4.72 -2.37 -20.00
C ILE A 93 -6.12 -2.03 -19.51
N ILE A 94 -6.39 -0.78 -19.11
CA ILE A 94 -7.69 -0.37 -18.56
C ILE A 94 -8.86 -0.64 -19.52
N GLY A 95 -8.67 -0.40 -20.82
CA GLY A 95 -9.74 -0.53 -21.82
C GLY A 95 -10.30 -1.95 -21.95
N SER A 96 -9.45 -2.97 -21.77
CA SER A 96 -9.85 -4.38 -21.86
C SER A 96 -10.38 -4.96 -20.54
N LEU A 97 -10.31 -4.21 -19.43
CA LEU A 97 -10.64 -4.70 -18.09
C LEU A 97 -11.92 -4.10 -17.48
N LEU A 98 -12.64 -3.27 -18.22
CA LEU A 98 -13.78 -2.49 -17.71
C LEU A 98 -14.97 -3.33 -17.20
N HIS A 99 -15.07 -4.60 -17.64
CA HIS A 99 -16.17 -5.52 -17.30
C HIS A 99 -15.74 -6.68 -16.39
N LEU A 100 -14.49 -6.69 -15.91
CA LEU A 100 -13.95 -7.78 -15.11
C LEU A 100 -13.79 -7.38 -13.64
N LYS A 101 -14.03 -8.32 -12.73
CA LYS A 101 -13.59 -8.17 -11.34
C LYS A 101 -12.09 -8.43 -11.28
N LEU A 102 -11.32 -7.44 -10.86
CA LEU A 102 -9.87 -7.56 -10.75
C LEU A 102 -9.47 -7.81 -9.30
N LEU A 103 -8.68 -8.87 -9.08
CA LEU A 103 -7.88 -8.96 -7.87
C LEU A 103 -6.60 -8.17 -8.13
N MET A 104 -6.37 -7.17 -7.29
CA MET A 104 -5.21 -6.29 -7.35
C MET A 104 -4.40 -6.42 -6.08
N ALA A 105 -3.16 -5.98 -6.16
CA ALA A 105 -2.29 -5.83 -5.00
C ALA A 105 -1.49 -4.54 -5.09
N LEU A 106 -0.75 -4.23 -4.03
CA LEU A 106 0.34 -3.27 -4.07
C LEU A 106 1.68 -3.99 -4.14
N GLU A 107 2.49 -3.62 -5.12
CA GLU A 107 3.90 -3.99 -5.24
C GLU A 107 4.73 -2.73 -5.43
N ASP A 108 5.80 -2.60 -4.63
CA ASP A 108 6.63 -1.38 -4.59
C ASP A 108 5.80 -0.10 -4.43
N GLY A 109 4.69 -0.20 -3.70
CA GLY A 109 3.77 0.90 -3.48
C GLY A 109 2.83 1.26 -4.64
N LEU A 110 2.83 0.51 -5.74
CA LEU A 110 1.99 0.74 -6.91
C LEU A 110 0.93 -0.35 -7.09
N VAL A 111 -0.22 0.05 -7.64
CA VAL A 111 -1.30 -0.90 -7.99
C VAL A 111 -0.85 -1.82 -9.12
N VAL A 112 -0.98 -3.12 -8.88
CA VAL A 112 -0.73 -4.19 -9.86
C VAL A 112 -1.93 -5.13 -9.95
N LYS A 113 -2.12 -5.74 -11.12
CA LYS A 113 -3.11 -6.80 -11.34
C LYS A 113 -2.52 -8.14 -10.87
N LYS A 114 -3.28 -8.90 -10.09
CA LYS A 114 -2.92 -10.25 -9.63
C LYS A 114 -3.85 -11.35 -10.12
N GLY A 115 -5.07 -11.01 -10.53
CA GLY A 115 -6.02 -11.96 -11.09
C GLY A 115 -7.25 -11.29 -11.67
N THR A 116 -8.06 -12.08 -12.35
CA THR A 116 -9.39 -11.68 -12.86
C THR A 116 -10.41 -12.74 -12.51
N SER A 117 -11.64 -12.34 -12.23
CA SER A 117 -12.80 -13.23 -12.20
C SER A 117 -13.87 -12.72 -13.16
N LEU A 118 -14.55 -13.67 -13.80
CA LEU A 118 -15.65 -13.47 -14.73
C LEU A 118 -17.02 -13.56 -14.02
N THR A 119 -17.06 -13.96 -12.74
CA THR A 119 -18.32 -14.20 -12.02
C THR A 119 -18.68 -13.03 -11.10
N GLU A 120 -19.98 -12.75 -10.98
CA GLU A 120 -20.49 -11.71 -10.07
C GLU A 120 -20.27 -12.05 -8.59
N LYS A 121 -20.07 -13.32 -8.22
CA LYS A 121 -19.91 -13.76 -6.83
C LYS A 121 -18.47 -13.72 -6.30
N GLY A 122 -17.47 -13.38 -7.12
CA GLY A 122 -16.07 -13.33 -6.67
C GLY A 122 -15.44 -14.71 -6.41
N GLU A 123 -16.15 -15.78 -6.74
CA GLU A 123 -15.63 -17.15 -6.79
C GLU A 123 -14.73 -17.29 -8.02
N GLY A 124 -13.56 -17.92 -7.86
CA GLY A 124 -12.68 -18.27 -8.99
C GLY A 124 -11.71 -17.18 -9.46
N PHE A 125 -11.08 -16.42 -8.56
CA PHE A 125 -9.90 -15.66 -8.95
C PHE A 125 -8.77 -16.61 -9.36
N TYR A 126 -8.39 -16.56 -10.65
CA TYR A 126 -7.15 -17.18 -11.10
C TYR A 126 -5.99 -16.27 -10.68
N ILE A 127 -5.32 -16.63 -9.58
CA ILE A 127 -4.14 -15.94 -9.07
C ILE A 127 -2.96 -16.42 -9.90
N TYR A 128 -2.30 -15.52 -10.61
CA TYR A 128 -1.05 -15.84 -11.30
C TYR A 128 0.07 -15.90 -10.26
N PRO A 129 0.94 -16.95 -10.28
CA PRO A 129 2.06 -17.03 -9.36
C PRO A 129 3.00 -15.84 -9.51
N ILE A 130 3.64 -15.49 -8.39
CA ILE A 130 4.64 -14.42 -8.27
C ILE A 130 5.97 -14.89 -8.84
#